data_AF-A0A5E4P085-F1
#
_entry.id   AF-A0A5E4P085-F1
#
_cell.length_a   1.000
_cell.length_b   1.000
_cell.length_c   1.000
_cell.angle_alpha   90.00
_cell.angle_beta   90.00
_cell.angle_gamma   90.00
#
_symmetry.space_group_name_H-M   'P 1'
#
loop_
_entity.id
_entity.type
_entity.pdbx_description
1 polymer ?
#
loop_
_entity_poly.entity_id
_entity_poly.type
_entity_poly.pdbx_seq_one_letter_code
_entity_poly.pdbx_strand_id
1 'polypeptide(L)'
;MHPKLVLLLACLAPGLGHAALGRWSRAVGFAAFTLFFAALTWKLAPHDRSLVGRTAAGLFVWALSIPDAYRSAVLRERLSKRPRPLTASGAA
;
A
#
# COMPACT_ATOMS: atom_id res chain seq x y z
N MET A 1 -0.93 -4.57 14.02
CA MET A 1 -0.57 -3.17 13.71
C MET A 1 -1.83 -2.35 13.59
N HIS A 2 -1.91 -1.22 14.29
CA HIS A 2 -3.09 -0.35 14.26
C HIS A 2 -3.23 0.31 12.87
N PRO A 3 -4.43 0.36 12.25
CA PRO A 3 -4.59 0.87 10.89
C PRO A 3 -4.05 2.29 10.65
N LYS A 4 -4.14 3.16 11.67
CA LYS A 4 -3.59 4.53 11.61
C LYS A 4 -2.06 4.56 11.42
N LEU A 5 -1.33 3.63 12.02
CA LEU A 5 0.13 3.54 11.84
C LEU A 5 0.48 3.07 10.43
N VAL A 6 -0.29 2.12 9.90
CA VAL A 6 -0.12 1.64 8.51
C VAL A 6 -0.39 2.76 7.51
N LEU A 7 -1.42 3.58 7.77
CA LEU A 7 -1.73 4.75 6.96
C LEU A 7 -0.56 5.75 6.96
N LEU A 8 -0.03 6.09 8.14
CA LEU A 8 1.11 7.00 8.26
C LEU A 8 2.33 6.48 7.48
N LEU A 9 2.66 5.19 7.61
CA LEU A 9 3.77 4.57 6.87
C LEU A 9 3.54 4.58 5.36
N ALA A 10 2.32 4.31 4.89
CA ALA A 10 2.00 4.33 3.46
C ALA A 10 2.13 5.75 2.85
N CYS A 11 1.87 6.80 3.64
CA CYS A 11 2.08 8.18 3.23
C CYS A 11 3.56 8.61 3.18
N LEU A 12 4.48 7.88 3.82
CA LEU A 12 5.91 8.22 3.81
C LEU A 12 6.62 7.70 2.56
N ALA A 13 6.29 6.48 2.12
CA ALA A 13 6.85 5.93 0.88
C ALA A 13 5.95 4.83 0.30
N PRO A 14 6.00 4.61 -1.03
CA PRO A 14 5.24 3.56 -1.69
C PRO A 14 5.60 2.18 -1.10
N GLY A 15 4.58 1.44 -0.70
CA GLY A 15 4.74 0.06 -0.22
C GLY A 15 5.11 -0.10 1.27
N LEU A 16 5.51 0.95 2.00
CA LEU A 16 5.87 0.84 3.42
C LEU A 16 4.73 0.33 4.31
N GLY A 17 3.49 0.74 4.02
CA GLY A 17 2.32 0.22 4.74
C GLY A 17 2.16 -1.30 4.59
N HIS A 18 2.54 -1.87 3.43
CA HIS A 18 2.52 -3.31 3.21
C HIS A 18 3.69 -4.03 3.90
N ALA A 19 4.87 -3.42 3.92
CA ALA A 19 6.03 -3.94 4.66
C ALA A 19 5.70 -4.06 6.16
N ALA A 20 5.06 -3.05 6.75
CA ALA A 20 4.62 -3.07 8.15
C ALA A 20 3.56 -4.15 8.46
N LEU A 21 2.83 -4.60 7.44
CA LEU A 21 1.87 -5.70 7.54
C LEU A 21 2.50 -7.07 7.24
N GLY A 22 3.79 -7.15 6.92
CA GLY A 22 4.50 -8.38 6.52
C GLY A 22 4.24 -8.82 5.09
N ARG A 23 3.63 -7.96 4.25
CA ARG A 23 3.26 -8.27 2.85
C ARG A 23 4.34 -7.77 1.88
N TRP A 24 5.54 -8.34 1.96
CA TRP A 24 6.72 -7.87 1.21
C TRP A 24 6.57 -7.86 -0.30
N SER A 25 5.92 -8.88 -0.90
CA SER A 25 5.68 -8.92 -2.34
C SER A 25 4.90 -7.70 -2.84
N ARG A 26 3.90 -7.26 -2.06
CA ARG A 26 3.07 -6.09 -2.37
C ARG A 26 3.83 -4.78 -2.11
N ALA A 27 4.66 -4.74 -1.07
CA ALA A 27 5.51 -3.60 -0.76
C ALA A 27 6.50 -3.31 -1.91
N VAL A 28 7.24 -4.34 -2.33
CA VAL A 28 8.21 -4.26 -3.42
C VAL A 28 7.51 -3.92 -4.73
N GLY A 29 6.35 -4.53 -5.02
CA GLY A 29 5.56 -4.22 -6.21
C GLY A 29 5.22 -2.72 -6.30
N PHE A 30 4.63 -2.15 -5.25
CA PHE A 30 4.29 -0.72 -5.26
C PHE A 30 5.51 0.19 -5.37
N ALA A 31 6.61 -0.12 -4.68
CA ALA A 31 7.84 0.65 -4.78
C ALA A 31 8.42 0.61 -6.20
N ALA A 32 8.54 -0.59 -6.78
CA ALA A 32 9.07 -0.80 -8.13
C ALA A 32 8.21 -0.12 -9.19
N PHE A 33 6.88 -0.31 -9.17
CA PHE A 33 5.99 0.34 -10.13
C PHE A 33 5.96 1.85 -9.97
N THR A 34 6.00 2.38 -8.73
CA THR A 34 6.10 3.83 -8.51
C THR A 34 7.35 4.41 -9.16
N LEU A 35 8.52 3.79 -8.94
CA LEU A 35 9.79 4.21 -9.53
C LEU A 35 9.78 4.06 -11.05
N PHE A 36 9.30 2.93 -11.56
CA PHE A 36 9.22 2.65 -12.99
C PHE A 36 8.34 3.68 -13.71
N PHE A 37 7.12 3.92 -13.21
CA PHE A 37 6.21 4.87 -13.82
C PHE A 37 6.65 6.32 -13.64
N ALA A 38 7.29 6.67 -12.52
CA ALA A 38 7.92 7.97 -12.36
C ALA A 38 9.03 8.17 -13.41
N ALA A 39 9.91 7.19 -13.60
CA ALA A 39 10.98 7.26 -14.59
C ALA A 39 10.44 7.29 -16.03
N LEU A 40 9.40 6.51 -16.31
CA LEU A 40 8.73 6.49 -17.61
C LEU A 40 8.13 7.86 -17.92
N THR A 41 7.30 8.41 -17.03
CA THR A 41 6.73 9.76 -17.23
C THR A 41 7.82 10.82 -17.29
N TRP A 42 8.91 10.67 -16.55
CA TRP A 42 10.02 11.63 -16.58
C TRP A 42 10.66 11.71 -17.96
N LYS A 43 10.84 10.56 -18.62
CA LYS A 43 11.44 10.46 -19.95
C LYS A 43 10.50 10.93 -21.06
N LEU A 44 9.19 10.73 -20.89
CA LEU A 44 8.19 11.08 -21.90
C LEU A 44 7.69 12.52 -21.76
N ALA A 45 7.71 13.08 -20.55
CA ALA A 45 7.19 14.42 -20.30
C ALA A 45 8.15 15.49 -20.87
N PRO A 46 7.62 16.56 -21.48
CA PRO A 46 8.45 17.65 -21.98
C PRO A 46 9.25 18.36 -20.87
N HIS A 47 10.38 18.97 -21.27
CA HIS A 47 11.33 19.65 -20.38
C HIS A 47 10.83 20.98 -19.77
N ASP A 48 9.64 21.44 -20.14
CA ASP A 48 8.96 22.59 -19.52
C ASP A 48 7.96 22.14 -18.44
N ARG A 49 7.63 20.84 -18.34
CA ARG A 49 6.69 20.36 -17.33
C ARG A 49 7.26 20.34 -15.92
N SER A 50 6.40 20.66 -14.96
CA SER A 50 6.72 20.65 -13.54
C SER A 50 7.16 19.28 -13.04
N LEU A 51 7.85 19.25 -11.91
CA LEU A 51 8.31 18.01 -11.26
C LEU A 51 7.17 17.00 -11.04
N VAL A 52 6.02 17.51 -10.56
CA VAL A 52 4.80 16.72 -10.34
C VAL A 52 4.28 16.15 -11.66
N GLY A 53 4.26 16.95 -12.72
CA GLY A 53 3.86 16.48 -14.06
C GLY A 53 4.79 15.40 -14.61
N ARG A 54 6.10 15.55 -14.41
CA ARG A 54 7.11 14.56 -14.86
C ARG A 54 7.09 13.26 -14.07
N THR A 55 6.52 13.24 -12.86
CA THR A 55 6.44 12.02 -12.03
C THR A 55 5.00 11.56 -11.80
N ALA A 56 4.04 12.11 -12.54
CA ALA A 56 2.61 11.95 -12.29
C ALA A 56 2.15 10.48 -12.22
N ALA A 57 2.62 9.61 -13.12
CA ALA A 57 2.23 8.21 -13.08
C ALA A 57 2.80 7.48 -11.86
N GLY A 58 4.04 7.79 -11.44
CA GLY A 58 4.60 7.25 -10.20
C GLY A 58 3.82 7.74 -8.97
N LEU A 59 3.53 9.04 -8.90
CA LEU A 59 2.71 9.63 -7.84
C LEU A 59 1.31 9.00 -7.78
N PHE A 60 0.72 8.70 -8.93
CA PHE A 60 -0.55 7.99 -9.02
C PHE A 60 -0.47 6.59 -8.41
N VAL A 61 0.55 5.80 -8.77
CA VAL A 61 0.76 4.46 -8.19
C VAL A 61 0.98 4.54 -6.68
N TRP A 62 1.77 5.51 -6.21
CA TRP A 62 1.96 5.73 -4.78
C TRP A 62 0.65 6.06 -4.08
N ALA A 63 -0.15 6.97 -4.65
CA ALA A 63 -1.45 7.34 -4.11
C ALA A 63 -2.40 6.13 -4.00
N LEU A 64 -2.38 5.21 -4.96
CA LEU A 64 -3.16 3.97 -4.91
C LEU A 64 -2.69 3.01 -3.80
N SER A 65 -1.41 3.02 -3.44
CA SER A 65 -0.87 2.17 -2.38
C SER A 65 -1.41 2.52 -0.99
N ILE A 66 -1.75 3.80 -0.75
CA ILE A 66 -2.21 4.31 0.55
C ILE A 66 -3.55 3.67 0.97
N PRO A 67 -4.65 3.80 0.20
CA PRO A 67 -5.92 3.19 0.56
C PRO A 67 -5.85 1.66 0.54
N ASP A 68 -5.02 1.05 -0.31
CA ASP A 68 -4.85 -0.41 -0.35
C ASP A 68 -4.21 -0.96 0.93
N ALA A 69 -3.14 -0.34 1.41
CA ALA A 69 -2.49 -0.70 2.67
C ALA A 69 -3.40 -0.45 3.87
N TYR A 70 -4.07 0.70 3.93
CA TYR A 70 -4.99 1.03 5.01
C TYR A 70 -6.18 0.08 5.08
N ARG A 71 -6.85 -0.20 3.95
CA ARG A 71 -7.98 -1.15 3.89
C ARG A 71 -7.54 -2.56 4.29
N SER A 72 -6.36 -2.98 3.86
CA SER A 72 -5.76 -4.26 4.29
C SER A 72 -5.57 -4.33 5.80
N ALA A 73 -5.09 -3.24 6.43
CA ALA A 73 -4.91 -3.18 7.89
C ALA A 73 -6.25 -3.22 8.63
N VAL A 74 -7.24 -2.45 8.19
CA VAL A 74 -8.60 -2.45 8.78
C VAL A 74 -9.23 -3.84 8.68
N LEU A 75 -9.14 -4.49 7.51
CA LEU A 75 -9.70 -5.82 7.32
C LEU A 75 -9.04 -6.83 8.26
N ARG A 76 -7.72 -6.83 8.35
CA ARG A 76 -6.99 -7.73 9.25
C ARG A 76 -7.37 -7.53 10.71
N GLU A 77 -7.46 -6.27 11.15
CA GLU A 77 -7.88 -5.96 12.53
C GLU A 77 -9.31 -6.46 12.81
N ARG A 78 -10.25 -6.21 11.89
CA ARG A 78 -11.64 -6.70 12.01
C ARG A 78 -11.71 -8.22 12.09
N LEU A 79 -10.92 -8.92 11.27
CA LEU A 79 -10.86 -10.39 11.28
C LEU A 79 -10.27 -10.91 12.60
N SER A 80 -9.25 -10.27 13.15
CA SER A 80 -8.68 -10.64 14.45
C SER A 80 -9.65 -10.45 15.62
N LYS A 81 -10.59 -9.50 15.52
CA LYS A 81 -11.61 -9.24 16.56
C LYS A 81 -12.86 -10.13 16.45
N ARG A 82 -12.99 -10.95 15.40
CA ARG A 82 -14.15 -11.85 15.26
C ARG A 82 -14.06 -12.97 16.30
N PRO A 83 -15.14 -13.26 17.06
CA PRO A 83 -15.19 -14.44 17.92
C PRO A 83 -14.93 -15.70 17.11
N ARG A 84 -14.11 -16.61 17.65
CA ARG A 84 -13.89 -17.92 17.03
C ARG A 84 -15.22 -18.69 17.06
N PRO A 85 -15.67 -19.31 15.95
CA PRO A 85 -16.89 -20.11 15.96
C PRO A 85 -16.77 -21.24 17.00
N LEU A 86 -17.80 -21.43 17.84
CA LEU A 86 -17.83 -22.45 18.90
C LEU A 86 -17.97 -23.90 18.39
N THR A 87 -17.70 -24.15 17.11
CA THR A 87 -18.01 -25.43 16.45
C THR A 87 -16.93 -26.52 16.62
N ALA A 88 -15.97 -26.35 17.53
CA ALA A 88 -14.87 -27.30 17.72
C ALA A 88 -14.84 -27.96 19.11
N SER A 89 -15.84 -27.75 19.97
CA SER A 89 -15.87 -28.30 21.34
C SER A 89 -16.96 -29.36 21.59
N GLY A 90 -17.66 -29.83 20.55
CA GLY A 90 -18.80 -30.76 20.68
C GLY A 90 -18.81 -31.94 19.71
N ALA A 91 -17.74 -32.17 18.96
CA ALA A 91 -17.61 -33.36 18.12
C ALA A 91 -16.67 -34.36 18.81
N ALA A 92 -17.31 -35.21 19.63
CA ALA A 92 -16.92 -36.55 20.10
C ALA A 92 -15.54 -36.73 20.76
#